data_AF-A0A4R5U3E4-F1
#
_entry.id   AF-A0A4R5U3E4-F1
#
_cell.length_a   1.000
_cell.length_b   1.000
_cell.length_c   1.000
_cell.angle_alpha   90.00
_cell.angle_beta   90.00
_cell.angle_gamma   90.00
#
_symmetry.space_group_name_H-M   'P 1'
#
loop_
_entity.id
_entity.type
_entity.pdbx_description
1 polymer ?
#
loop_
_entity_poly.entity_id
_entity_poly.type
_entity_poly.pdbx_seq_one_letter_code
_entity_poly.pdbx_strand_id
1 'polypeptide(L)'
;MNGDSKLDPSEDFPEDLDGLPADEVSVLNSMVHRQMDAEYVEDGSLDPETEGRNEELRLELDDRDKKSGEAEQRQDRGEHEA
;
A
#
# COMPACT_ATOMS: atom_id res chain seq x y z
N MET A 1 30.68 11.63 -9.72
CA MET A 1 29.90 11.42 -8.48
C MET A 1 28.45 11.46 -8.91
N ASN A 2 27.86 10.29 -9.09
CA ASN A 2 26.55 10.15 -9.70
C ASN A 2 25.49 10.69 -8.73
N GLY A 3 24.59 11.50 -9.28
CA GLY A 3 23.63 12.33 -8.54
C GLY A 3 22.42 11.60 -8.00
N ASP A 4 22.38 10.27 -8.08
CA ASP A 4 21.29 9.46 -7.55
C ASP A 4 21.84 8.62 -6.40
N SER A 5 21.36 8.93 -5.19
CA SER A 5 21.83 8.28 -3.95
C SER A 5 21.22 6.89 -3.72
N LYS A 6 20.58 6.30 -4.73
CA LYS A 6 19.89 4.99 -4.72
C LYS A 6 20.58 4.03 -5.69
N LEU A 7 20.46 2.73 -5.44
CA LEU A 7 20.87 1.72 -6.42
C LEU A 7 19.91 1.74 -7.61
N ASP A 8 20.43 1.55 -8.82
CA ASP A 8 19.58 1.28 -9.98
C ASP A 8 19.11 -0.20 -9.90
N PRO A 9 17.80 -0.50 -10.04
CA PRO A 9 17.31 -1.88 -10.00
C PRO A 9 17.90 -2.81 -11.07
N SER A 10 18.52 -2.26 -12.12
CA SER A 10 19.23 -3.01 -13.15
C SER A 10 20.71 -3.28 -12.83
N GLU A 11 21.24 -2.70 -11.74
CA GLU A 11 22.59 -3.01 -11.25
C GLU A 11 22.57 -4.28 -10.39
N ASP A 12 23.52 -5.18 -10.64
CA ASP A 12 23.67 -6.41 -9.85
C ASP A 12 24.08 -6.07 -8.41
N PHE A 13 23.38 -6.66 -7.44
CA PHE A 13 23.74 -6.55 -6.03
C PHE A 13 24.94 -7.46 -5.70
N PRO A 14 25.90 -7.02 -4.86
CA PRO A 14 27.05 -7.84 -4.51
C PRO A 14 26.63 -9.16 -3.85
N GLU A 15 27.10 -10.29 -4.38
CA GLU A 15 26.83 -11.63 -3.81
C GLU A 15 27.57 -11.89 -2.49
N ASP A 16 28.69 -11.19 -2.28
CA ASP A 16 29.53 -11.31 -1.08
C ASP A 16 29.86 -9.93 -0.50
N LEU A 17 29.63 -9.77 0.80
CA LEU A 17 29.87 -8.55 1.55
C LEU A 17 31.11 -8.68 2.45
N ASP A 18 31.67 -9.88 2.64
CA ASP A 18 32.80 -10.13 3.56
C ASP A 18 34.09 -9.44 3.09
N GLY A 19 34.19 -9.16 1.78
CA GLY A 19 35.29 -8.41 1.18
C GLY A 19 35.17 -6.88 1.25
N LEU A 20 34.03 -6.36 1.70
CA LEU A 20 33.77 -4.92 1.69
C LEU A 20 34.23 -4.22 2.99
N PRO A 21 34.90 -3.06 2.88
CA PRO A 21 35.13 -2.18 4.00
C PRO A 21 33.82 -1.78 4.70
N ALA A 22 33.85 -1.60 6.03
CA ALA A 22 32.66 -1.29 6.82
C ALA A 22 31.96 0.02 6.38
N ASP A 23 32.72 1.00 5.91
CA ASP A 23 32.21 2.24 5.35
C ASP A 23 31.47 2.01 4.03
N GLU A 24 31.98 1.15 3.16
CA GLU A 24 31.31 0.78 1.91
C GLU A 24 30.00 0.01 2.17
N VAL A 25 29.98 -0.90 3.15
CA VAL A 25 28.76 -1.60 3.58
C VAL A 25 27.71 -0.60 4.10
N SER A 26 28.13 0.40 4.86
CA SER A 26 27.21 1.44 5.37
C SER A 26 26.62 2.31 4.26
N VAL A 27 27.43 2.63 3.25
CA VAL A 27 26.98 3.34 2.05
C VAL A 27 25.98 2.48 1.26
N LEU A 28 26.30 1.22 1.02
CA LEU A 28 25.42 0.27 0.33
C LEU A 28 24.07 0.12 1.05
N ASN A 29 24.10 -0.05 2.37
CA ASN A 29 22.89 -0.12 3.20
C ASN A 29 22.04 1.16 3.08
N SER A 30 22.68 2.32 3.07
CA SER A 30 21.96 3.60 2.88
C SER A 30 21.34 3.72 1.50
N MET A 31 21.98 3.16 0.46
CA MET A 31 21.44 3.17 -0.91
C MET A 31 20.27 2.21 -1.07
N VAL A 32 20.33 1.00 -0.49
CA VAL A 32 19.23 0.02 -0.47
C VAL A 32 18.00 0.61 0.20
N HIS A 33 18.16 1.22 1.37
CA HIS A 33 17.03 1.87 2.05
C HIS A 33 16.38 2.95 1.18
N ARG A 34 17.18 3.77 0.48
CA ARG A 34 16.64 4.80 -0.42
C ARG A 34 15.99 4.23 -1.68
N GLN A 35 16.45 3.07 -2.18
CA GLN A 35 15.78 2.36 -3.27
C GLN A 35 14.43 1.83 -2.80
N MET A 36 14.39 1.15 -1.66
CA MET A 36 13.13 0.66 -1.07
C MET A 36 12.19 1.83 -0.81
N ASP A 37 12.65 2.90 -0.17
CA ASP A 37 11.83 4.08 0.06
C ASP A 37 11.33 4.65 -1.27
N ALA A 38 12.14 4.71 -2.33
CA ALA A 38 11.69 5.19 -3.64
C ALA A 38 10.66 4.24 -4.29
N GLU A 39 10.86 2.92 -4.23
CA GLU A 39 9.90 1.93 -4.74
C GLU A 39 8.58 1.97 -3.97
N TYR A 40 8.61 2.21 -2.66
CA TYR A 40 7.42 2.34 -1.81
C TYR A 40 6.80 3.76 -1.81
N VAL A 41 7.55 4.82 -2.17
CA VAL A 41 7.09 6.23 -2.17
C VAL A 41 6.74 6.75 -3.57
N GLU A 42 7.33 6.23 -4.65
CA GLU A 42 6.68 6.34 -5.98
C GLU A 42 5.38 5.51 -6.00
N ASP A 43 5.27 4.47 -5.16
CA ASP A 43 4.01 3.83 -4.74
C ASP A 43 3.33 4.57 -3.55
N GLY A 44 3.58 5.88 -3.42
CA GLY A 44 2.88 6.77 -2.48
C GLY A 44 1.42 7.04 -2.89
N SER A 45 1.00 6.49 -4.02
CA SER A 45 -0.37 6.21 -4.41
C SER A 45 -0.63 4.73 -4.16
N LEU A 46 -1.81 4.36 -3.64
CA LEU A 46 -2.21 2.96 -3.65
C LEU A 46 -2.05 2.41 -5.07
N ASP A 47 -1.48 1.23 -5.22
CA ASP A 47 -1.49 0.49 -6.48
C ASP A 47 -2.91 0.56 -7.11
N PRO A 48 -3.06 0.82 -8.42
CA PRO A 48 -4.37 1.05 -9.05
C PRO A 48 -5.36 -0.11 -8.88
N GLU A 49 -4.87 -1.36 -8.82
CA GLU A 49 -5.73 -2.52 -8.54
C GLU A 49 -6.21 -2.50 -7.09
N THR A 50 -5.35 -2.12 -6.16
CA THR A 50 -5.68 -1.93 -4.75
C THR A 50 -6.70 -0.81 -4.53
N GLU A 51 -6.57 0.32 -5.24
CA GLU A 51 -7.55 1.42 -5.21
C GLU A 51 -8.92 0.97 -5.74
N GLY A 52 -8.96 0.28 -6.89
CA GLY A 52 -10.19 -0.23 -7.49
C GLY A 52 -10.94 -1.21 -6.57
N ARG A 53 -10.22 -2.16 -5.96
CA ARG A 53 -10.82 -3.09 -4.97
C ARG A 53 -11.36 -2.36 -3.74
N ASN A 54 -10.70 -1.28 -3.31
CA ASN A 54 -11.16 -0.49 -2.18
C ASN A 54 -12.47 0.25 -2.50
N GLU A 55 -12.59 0.80 -3.70
CA GLU A 55 -13.82 1.43 -4.18
C GLU A 55 -14.99 0.43 -4.29
N GLU A 56 -14.78 -0.75 -4.87
CA GLU A 56 -15.79 -1.81 -4.95
C GLU A 56 -16.31 -2.22 -3.56
N LEU A 57 -15.41 -2.42 -2.60
CA LEU A 57 -15.77 -2.74 -1.22
C LEU A 57 -16.56 -1.63 -0.55
N ARG A 58 -16.20 -0.36 -0.74
CA ARG A 58 -16.96 0.78 -0.20
C ARG A 58 -18.38 0.80 -0.75
N LEU A 59 -18.56 0.61 -2.07
CA LEU A 59 -19.88 0.59 -2.70
C LEU A 59 -20.76 -0.55 -2.17
N GLU A 60 -20.16 -1.73 -1.97
CA GLU A 60 -20.86 -2.90 -1.46
C GLU A 60 -21.30 -2.74 -0.01
N LEU A 61 -20.43 -2.20 0.85
CA LEU A 61 -20.76 -1.88 2.24
C LEU A 61 -21.83 -0.79 2.34
N ASP A 62 -21.74 0.28 1.53
CA ASP A 62 -22.76 1.32 1.45
C ASP A 62 -24.13 0.76 1.03
N ASP A 63 -24.18 -0.19 0.11
CA ASP A 63 -25.42 -0.88 -0.30
C ASP A 63 -25.98 -1.76 0.82
N ARG A 64 -25.12 -2.45 1.58
CA ARG A 64 -25.53 -3.22 2.76
C ARG A 64 -26.08 -2.32 3.87
N ASP A 65 -25.46 -1.19 4.13
CA ASP A 65 -25.91 -0.25 5.15
C ASP A 65 -27.27 0.34 4.80
N LYS A 66 -27.50 0.67 3.53
CA LYS A 66 -28.83 1.09 3.02
C LYS A 66 -29.87 -0.01 3.19
N LYS A 67 -29.56 -1.25 2.80
CA LYS A 67 -30.47 -2.40 2.96
C LYS A 67 -30.77 -2.72 4.41
N SER A 68 -29.81 -2.54 5.31
CA SER A 68 -29.98 -2.75 6.75
C SER A 68 -30.91 -1.68 7.32
N GLY A 69 -30.69 -0.40 6.98
CA GLY A 69 -31.58 0.70 7.37
C GLY A 69 -33.00 0.62 6.76
N GLU A 70 -33.14 0.03 5.58
CA GLU A 70 -34.45 -0.28 4.98
C GLU A 70 -35.15 -1.46 5.66
N ALA A 71 -34.39 -2.45 6.14
CA ALA A 71 -34.94 -3.56 6.91
C ALA A 71 -35.45 -3.11 8.29
N GLU A 72 -34.73 -2.20 8.95
CA GLU A 72 -35.12 -1.62 10.24
C GLU A 72 -36.37 -0.71 10.12
N GLN A 73 -36.48 0.09 9.06
CA GLN A 73 -37.68 0.93 8.83
C GLN A 73 -38.96 0.12 8.51
N ARG A 74 -38.83 -1.09 7.92
CA ARG A 74 -39.98 -1.98 7.69
C ARG A 74 -40.46 -2.65 8.97
N GLN A 75 -39.60 -2.80 9.97
CA GLN A 75 -39.97 -3.36 11.28
C GLN A 75 -40.70 -2.32 12.14
N ASP A 76 -40.25 -1.06 12.16
CA ASP A 76 -40.91 0.02 12.92
C ASP A 76 -42.33 0.34 12.42
N ARG A 77 -42.59 0.23 11.10
CA ARG A 77 -43.94 0.41 10.53
C ARG A 77 -44.88 -0.77 10.83
N GLY A 78 -44.35 -1.93 11.22
CA GLY A 78 -45.11 -3.17 11.44
C GLY A 78 -45.73 -3.32 12.83
N GLU A 79 -45.38 -2.47 13.81
CA GLU A 79 -45.84 -2.62 15.20
C GLU A 79 -47.04 -1.72 15.56
N HIS A 80 -47.60 -0.97 14.61
CA HIS A 80 -48.72 -0.06 14.87
C HIS A 80 -50.11 -0.56 14.40
N GLU A 81 -50.24 -1.84 14.05
CA GLU A 81 -51.53 -2.52 13.85
C GLU A 81 -51.53 -3.93 14.46
N ALA A 82 -51.84 -4.02 15.77
CA ALA A 82 -52.42 -5.19 16.42
C ALA A 82 -53.17 -4.78 17.69
#